data_AF-A0A831SLE5-F1
#
_entry.id   AF-A0A831SLE5-F1
#
_cell.length_a   1.000
_cell.length_b   1.000
_cell.length_c   1.000
_cell.angle_alpha   90.00
_cell.angle_beta   90.00
_cell.angle_gamma   90.00
#
_symmetry.space_group_name_H-M   'P 1'
#
loop_
_entity.id
_entity.type
_entity.pdbx_description
1 polymer ?
#
loop_
_entity_poly.entity_id
_entity_poly.type
_entity_poly.pdbx_seq_one_letter_code
_entity_poly.pdbx_strand_id
1 'polypeptide(L)'
;MYRANLNDSRFGKVIPLLIYNEELMEVKPIHFWKRALIGWVKDGVVETDIKGQFAGIATTYNDSGRVILFSSHPEIPVMINGTVLEFFGKNTLGIPRIVYAWYNGTRLNMSKNFWIHRRSVAWLARVPDEHLPPCNELMIFMYKPSSRGVKLYIHDKEIKTNRFLRKALSIVGKTIIIGDITIKTYVEGSKKIEFYFDNTLKYIDTSAPFEWNLKNPPKGKHRIEIKAYDEYGNFVWDSADFLFL
;
A
#
# COMPACT_ATOMS: atom_id res chain seq x y z
N MET A 1 -1.47 -23.82 7.55
CA MET A 1 -2.24 -22.95 8.49
C MET A 1 -1.80 -23.26 9.90
N TYR A 2 -1.52 -22.23 10.69
CA TYR A 2 -1.23 -22.35 12.12
C TYR A 2 -2.35 -23.16 12.78
N ARG A 3 -2.03 -24.18 13.59
CA ARG A 3 -3.04 -24.85 14.42
C ARG A 3 -3.39 -23.89 15.58
N ALA A 4 -4.22 -22.91 15.29
CA ALA A 4 -4.69 -21.91 16.25
C ALA A 4 -5.71 -22.54 17.20
N ASN A 5 -5.28 -23.49 18.03
CA ASN A 5 -6.04 -23.98 19.19
C ASN A 5 -5.17 -24.88 20.11
N LEU A 6 -3.85 -24.68 20.13
CA LEU A 6 -3.01 -25.37 21.09
C LEU A 6 -2.85 -24.48 22.31
N ASN A 7 -3.24 -24.99 23.48
CA ASN A 7 -2.82 -24.45 24.78
C ASN A 7 -1.30 -24.63 24.90
N ASP A 8 -0.58 -23.74 24.22
CA ASP A 8 0.87 -23.70 24.20
C ASP A 8 1.32 -22.56 25.11
N SER A 9 2.16 -22.86 26.08
CA SER A 9 2.67 -21.86 27.05
C SER A 9 3.45 -20.74 26.39
N ARG A 10 3.89 -20.90 25.14
CA ARG A 10 4.57 -19.87 24.36
C ARG A 10 3.63 -18.79 23.87
N PHE A 11 2.32 -19.01 23.85
CA PHE A 11 1.36 -18.07 23.30
C PHE A 11 0.82 -17.14 24.38
N GLY A 12 0.88 -15.84 24.11
CA GLY A 12 0.29 -14.83 24.97
C GLY A 12 -1.23 -14.77 24.87
N LYS A 13 -1.80 -13.95 25.77
CA LYS A 13 -3.22 -13.57 25.72
C LYS A 13 -3.51 -12.86 24.39
N VAL A 14 -4.56 -13.31 23.71
CA VAL A 14 -5.09 -12.64 22.53
C VAL A 14 -5.86 -11.38 22.96
N ILE A 15 -5.50 -10.26 22.34
CA ILE A 15 -6.15 -8.96 22.48
C ILE A 15 -6.84 -8.64 21.17
N PRO A 16 -8.18 -8.61 21.11
CA PRO A 16 -8.90 -8.22 19.90
C PRO A 16 -8.66 -6.72 19.63
N LEU A 17 -8.28 -6.41 18.39
CA LEU A 17 -8.09 -5.03 17.92
C LEU A 17 -9.25 -4.60 17.00
N LEU A 18 -9.76 -5.53 16.19
CA LEU A 18 -10.83 -5.30 15.23
C LEU A 18 -11.77 -6.50 15.22
N ILE A 19 -13.05 -6.26 15.00
CA ILE A 19 -14.10 -7.27 14.85
C ILE A 19 -14.82 -7.08 13.53
N TYR A 20 -15.31 -8.18 12.95
CA TYR A 20 -16.24 -8.12 11.83
C TYR A 20 -17.64 -7.76 12.35
N ASN A 21 -18.18 -6.63 11.87
CA ASN A 21 -19.47 -6.13 12.34
C ASN A 21 -20.68 -6.77 11.63
N GLU A 22 -20.48 -7.38 10.48
CA GLU A 22 -21.53 -7.90 9.62
C GLU A 22 -21.14 -9.26 9.03
N GLU A 23 -22.17 -9.99 8.59
CA GLU A 23 -22.01 -11.22 7.84
C GLU A 23 -22.29 -10.93 6.36
N LEU A 24 -21.29 -11.11 5.51
CA LEU A 24 -21.35 -10.61 4.12
C LEU A 24 -22.47 -11.29 3.31
N MET A 25 -22.68 -12.59 3.57
CA MET A 25 -23.72 -13.37 2.90
C MET A 25 -25.14 -12.95 3.30
N GLU A 26 -25.35 -12.38 4.49
CA GLU A 26 -26.67 -11.88 4.94
C GLU A 26 -27.08 -10.62 4.17
N VAL A 27 -26.10 -9.81 3.74
CA VAL A 27 -26.34 -8.59 2.94
C VAL A 27 -26.61 -8.93 1.48
N LYS A 28 -25.80 -9.83 0.91
CA LYS A 28 -26.01 -10.34 -0.46
C LYS A 28 -25.29 -11.68 -0.68
N PRO A 29 -26.02 -12.79 -0.88
CA PRO A 29 -25.41 -14.08 -1.20
C PRO A 29 -24.61 -14.03 -2.50
N ILE A 30 -23.38 -14.54 -2.47
CA ILE A 30 -22.55 -14.82 -3.66
C ILE A 30 -22.39 -16.32 -3.83
N HIS A 31 -22.02 -16.79 -5.01
CA HIS A 31 -22.10 -18.20 -5.38
C HIS A 31 -20.76 -18.74 -5.84
N PHE A 32 -20.47 -20.01 -5.55
CA PHE A 32 -19.46 -20.75 -6.31
C PHE A 32 -19.98 -21.02 -7.72
N TRP A 33 -19.09 -20.93 -8.71
CA TRP A 33 -19.43 -21.17 -10.11
C TRP A 33 -18.57 -22.29 -10.69
N LYS A 34 -19.21 -23.25 -11.34
CA LYS A 34 -18.54 -24.31 -12.10
C LYS A 34 -18.81 -24.20 -13.58
N ARG A 35 -17.84 -24.62 -14.38
CA ARG A 35 -17.99 -24.72 -15.84
C ARG A 35 -18.97 -25.85 -16.13
N ALA A 36 -20.01 -25.56 -16.91
CA ALA A 36 -20.90 -26.56 -17.47
C ALA A 36 -20.55 -26.84 -18.94
N LEU A 37 -21.23 -27.81 -19.55
CA LEU A 37 -21.09 -28.13 -20.97
C LEU A 37 -21.39 -26.92 -21.87
N ILE A 38 -22.34 -26.08 -21.43
CA ILE A 38 -22.63 -24.77 -22.00
C ILE A 38 -22.62 -23.74 -20.86
N GLY A 39 -21.70 -22.77 -20.92
CA GLY A 39 -21.65 -21.66 -19.98
C GLY A 39 -21.19 -22.03 -18.56
N TRP A 40 -21.82 -21.39 -17.58
CA TRP A 40 -21.49 -21.49 -16.15
C TRP A 40 -22.76 -21.68 -15.34
N VAL A 41 -22.69 -22.54 -14.33
CA VAL A 41 -23.80 -22.78 -13.40
C VAL A 41 -23.34 -22.54 -11.98
N LYS A 42 -24.27 -22.09 -11.14
CA LYS A 42 -24.06 -21.97 -9.69
C LYS A 42 -23.86 -23.37 -9.12
N ASP A 43 -22.80 -23.54 -8.35
CA ASP A 43 -22.40 -24.79 -7.71
C ASP A 43 -22.71 -24.81 -6.20
N GLY A 44 -22.95 -23.63 -5.63
CA GLY A 44 -23.30 -23.45 -4.22
C GLY A 44 -23.30 -21.98 -3.84
N VAL A 45 -23.76 -21.66 -2.63
CA VAL A 45 -23.61 -20.34 -2.03
C VAL A 45 -22.27 -20.31 -1.28
N VAL A 46 -21.58 -19.17 -1.30
CA VAL A 46 -20.43 -18.94 -0.44
C VAL A 46 -20.97 -18.63 0.94
N GLU A 47 -20.74 -19.55 1.88
CA GLU A 47 -21.12 -19.38 3.27
C GLU A 47 -19.91 -18.93 4.09
N THR A 48 -20.14 -17.94 4.95
CA THR A 48 -19.18 -17.41 5.90
C THR A 48 -19.86 -17.27 7.26
N ASP A 49 -19.06 -17.40 8.32
CA ASP A 49 -19.49 -17.14 9.70
C ASP A 49 -18.36 -16.33 10.33
N ILE A 50 -18.27 -15.06 9.96
CA ILE A 50 -17.20 -14.15 10.37
C ILE A 50 -17.70 -13.05 11.29
N LYS A 51 -19.01 -12.75 11.30
CA LYS A 51 -19.59 -11.72 12.17
C LYS A 51 -19.25 -11.98 13.64
N GLY A 52 -18.74 -10.97 14.33
CA GLY A 52 -18.27 -11.05 15.71
C GLY A 52 -16.89 -11.71 15.88
N GLN A 53 -16.33 -12.33 14.84
CA GLN A 53 -14.96 -12.84 14.87
C GLN A 53 -13.93 -11.70 14.78
N PHE A 54 -12.69 -11.99 15.18
CA PHE A 54 -11.61 -11.02 15.18
C PHE A 54 -11.06 -10.80 13.77
N ALA A 55 -11.18 -9.58 13.26
CA ALA A 55 -10.55 -9.13 12.01
C ALA A 55 -9.09 -8.69 12.21
N GLY A 56 -8.72 -8.41 13.47
CA GLY A 56 -7.36 -8.06 13.85
C GLY A 56 -7.09 -8.38 15.31
N ILE A 57 -5.91 -8.92 15.60
CA ILE A 57 -5.49 -9.27 16.95
C ILE A 57 -4.06 -8.81 17.24
N ALA A 58 -3.79 -8.55 18.51
CA ALA A 58 -2.45 -8.50 19.07
C ALA A 58 -2.26 -9.64 20.07
N THR A 59 -1.05 -10.21 20.12
CA THR A 59 -0.66 -11.21 21.13
C THR A 59 0.86 -11.20 21.34
N THR A 60 1.36 -12.05 22.23
CA THR A 60 2.79 -12.30 22.40
C THR A 60 3.18 -13.73 22.03
N TYR A 61 4.46 -13.93 21.74
CA TYR A 61 5.09 -15.23 21.50
C TYR A 61 6.40 -15.34 22.28
N ASN A 62 6.58 -16.41 23.07
CA ASN A 62 7.73 -16.63 23.96
C ASN A 62 8.01 -15.42 24.89
N ASP A 63 6.99 -14.96 25.62
CA ASP A 63 7.00 -13.87 26.62
C ASP A 63 7.44 -12.47 26.14
N SER A 64 8.02 -12.36 24.95
CA SER A 64 8.77 -11.19 24.52
C SER A 64 8.53 -10.83 23.04
N GLY A 65 8.21 -11.80 22.19
CA GLY A 65 7.80 -11.53 20.82
C GLY A 65 6.43 -10.85 20.83
N ARG A 66 6.29 -9.73 20.11
CA ARG A 66 4.98 -9.12 19.83
C ARG A 66 4.49 -9.64 18.49
N VAL A 67 3.22 -9.97 18.39
CA VAL A 67 2.58 -10.45 17.16
C VAL A 67 1.31 -9.64 16.93
N ILE A 68 1.14 -9.17 15.71
CA ILE A 68 -0.11 -8.59 15.22
C ILE A 68 -0.52 -9.36 13.97
N LEU A 69 -1.79 -9.70 13.87
CA LEU A 69 -2.37 -10.33 12.71
C LEU A 69 -3.60 -9.53 12.27
N PHE A 70 -3.70 -9.24 10.97
CA PHE A 70 -4.88 -8.65 10.34
C PHE A 70 -5.36 -9.59 9.23
N SER A 71 -6.67 -9.62 9.02
CA SER A 71 -7.28 -10.41 7.94
C SER A 71 -7.20 -9.74 6.56
N SER A 72 -7.22 -8.42 6.50
CA SER A 72 -7.28 -7.66 5.25
C SER A 72 -5.90 -7.36 4.64
N HIS A 73 -5.80 -7.44 3.31
CA HIS A 73 -4.65 -6.97 2.53
C HIS A 73 -4.50 -5.44 2.64
N PRO A 74 -3.48 -4.94 3.34
CA PRO A 74 -3.37 -3.52 3.66
C PRO A 74 -3.02 -2.62 2.48
N GLU A 75 -2.46 -3.19 1.42
CA GLU A 75 -2.04 -2.51 0.19
C GLU A 75 -3.22 -2.16 -0.73
N ILE A 76 -4.42 -2.67 -0.44
CA ILE A 76 -5.63 -2.41 -1.23
C ILE A 76 -6.50 -1.40 -0.48
N PRO A 77 -6.81 -0.24 -1.09
CA PRO A 77 -7.73 0.72 -0.49
C PRO A 77 -9.08 0.08 -0.19
N VAL A 78 -9.61 0.39 0.99
CA VAL A 78 -10.85 -0.18 1.50
C VAL A 78 -12.04 0.31 0.68
N MET A 79 -12.95 -0.60 0.33
CA MET A 79 -14.26 -0.28 -0.22
C MET A 79 -15.27 -0.29 0.93
N ILE A 80 -16.03 0.79 1.10
CA ILE A 80 -17.14 0.85 2.07
C ILE A 80 -18.47 1.08 1.34
N ASN A 81 -19.58 0.70 1.98
CA ASN A 81 -20.94 0.87 1.47
C ASN A 81 -21.16 0.30 0.06
N GLY A 82 -20.34 -0.66 -0.35
CA GLY A 82 -20.44 -1.33 -1.65
C GLY A 82 -21.07 -2.71 -1.52
N THR A 83 -21.37 -3.31 -2.67
CA THR A 83 -21.81 -4.70 -2.76
C THR A 83 -20.91 -5.47 -3.71
N VAL A 84 -20.85 -6.79 -3.58
CA VAL A 84 -20.16 -7.64 -4.54
C VAL A 84 -21.10 -7.98 -5.70
N LEU A 85 -20.60 -7.87 -6.93
CA LEU A 85 -21.25 -8.36 -8.14
C LEU A 85 -20.52 -9.58 -8.68
N GLU A 86 -21.30 -10.51 -9.22
CA GLU A 86 -20.83 -11.68 -9.95
C GLU A 86 -21.07 -11.44 -11.44
N PHE A 87 -20.05 -11.57 -12.28
CA PHE A 87 -20.19 -11.34 -13.72
C PHE A 87 -19.18 -12.18 -14.52
N PHE A 88 -19.49 -12.42 -15.79
CA PHE A 88 -18.54 -13.06 -16.69
C PHE A 88 -17.46 -12.06 -17.12
N GLY A 89 -16.21 -12.36 -16.78
CA GLY A 89 -15.08 -11.48 -17.04
C GLY A 89 -13.78 -12.26 -17.12
N LYS A 90 -12.65 -11.55 -17.04
CA LYS A 90 -11.32 -12.16 -16.97
C LYS A 90 -10.84 -12.11 -15.52
N ASN A 91 -10.29 -13.22 -15.03
CA ASN A 91 -9.61 -13.20 -13.74
C ASN A 91 -8.25 -12.47 -13.83
N THR A 92 -7.51 -12.42 -12.72
CA THR A 92 -6.18 -11.79 -12.63
C THR A 92 -5.14 -12.37 -13.60
N LEU A 93 -5.37 -13.56 -14.15
CA LEU A 93 -4.50 -14.21 -15.15
C LEU A 93 -5.03 -14.05 -16.59
N GLY A 94 -6.10 -13.27 -16.80
CA GLY A 94 -6.70 -13.06 -18.13
C GLY A 94 -7.62 -14.19 -18.61
N ILE A 95 -7.88 -15.20 -17.77
CA ILE A 95 -8.69 -16.37 -18.11
C ILE A 95 -10.19 -16.02 -17.97
N PRO A 96 -11.01 -16.21 -19.02
CA PRO A 96 -12.46 -15.95 -18.97
C PRO A 96 -13.21 -16.89 -18.02
N ARG A 97 -13.92 -16.34 -17.03
CA ARG A 97 -14.76 -17.07 -16.06
C ARG A 97 -15.72 -16.12 -15.34
N ILE A 98 -16.62 -16.67 -14.53
CA ILE A 98 -17.34 -15.82 -13.55
C ILE A 98 -16.34 -15.33 -12.50
N VAL A 99 -16.34 -14.02 -12.28
CA VAL A 99 -15.48 -13.29 -11.34
C VAL A 99 -16.32 -12.37 -10.46
N TYR A 100 -15.69 -11.88 -9.40
CA TYR A 100 -16.30 -10.99 -8.41
C TYR A 100 -15.65 -9.62 -8.45
N ALA A 101 -16.45 -8.56 -8.31
CA ALA A 101 -15.93 -7.22 -8.09
C ALA A 101 -16.83 -6.42 -7.15
N TRP A 102 -16.25 -5.43 -6.47
CA TRP A 102 -17.00 -4.42 -5.76
C TRP A 102 -17.79 -3.52 -6.74
N TYR A 103 -18.98 -3.14 -6.32
CA TYR A 103 -19.91 -2.29 -7.07
C TYR A 103 -20.61 -1.31 -6.13
N ASN A 104 -20.85 -0.09 -6.65
CA ASN A 104 -21.60 0.97 -5.97
C ASN A 104 -21.12 1.32 -4.54
N GLY A 105 -19.82 1.15 -4.27
CA GLY A 105 -19.20 1.53 -3.00
C GLY A 105 -18.37 2.81 -3.10
N THR A 106 -17.99 3.37 -1.96
CA THR A 106 -17.01 4.46 -1.85
C THR A 106 -15.63 3.91 -1.55
N ARG A 107 -14.66 4.18 -2.45
CA ARG A 107 -13.28 3.73 -2.25
C ARG A 107 -12.60 4.74 -1.36
N LEU A 108 -12.19 4.29 -0.18
CA LEU A 108 -11.42 5.10 0.73
C LEU A 108 -10.03 5.35 0.15
N ASN A 109 -9.40 6.37 0.70
CA ASN A 109 -8.06 6.77 0.33
C ASN A 109 -7.04 5.68 0.71
N MET A 110 -5.84 5.74 0.13
CA MET A 110 -4.84 4.70 0.34
C MET A 110 -4.31 4.75 1.78
N SER A 111 -4.17 5.95 2.36
CA SER A 111 -3.66 6.15 3.72
C SER A 111 -4.49 5.46 4.80
N LYS A 112 -5.77 5.13 4.51
CA LYS A 112 -6.70 4.50 5.46
C LYS A 112 -6.13 3.27 6.16
N ASN A 113 -5.36 2.44 5.44
CA ASN A 113 -4.74 1.24 6.01
C ASN A 113 -3.30 1.48 6.47
N PHE A 114 -2.64 2.51 5.91
CA PHE A 114 -1.22 2.74 6.15
C PHE A 114 -0.91 3.27 7.55
N TRP A 115 -1.82 4.01 8.19
CA TRP A 115 -1.60 4.43 9.59
C TRP A 115 -1.64 3.22 10.53
N ILE A 116 -2.53 2.24 10.28
CA ILE A 116 -2.58 0.97 11.02
C ILE A 116 -1.24 0.26 10.90
N HIS A 117 -0.68 0.21 9.68
CA HIS A 117 0.62 -0.44 9.42
C HIS A 117 1.76 0.23 10.16
N ARG A 118 1.87 1.55 10.04
CA ARG A 118 2.90 2.35 10.71
C ARG A 118 2.85 2.14 12.22
N ARG A 119 1.66 2.24 12.83
CA ARG A 119 1.47 2.00 14.26
C ARG A 119 1.77 0.57 14.66
N SER A 120 1.32 -0.41 13.89
CA SER A 120 1.56 -1.82 14.16
C SER A 120 3.04 -2.15 14.14
N VAL A 121 3.79 -1.67 13.15
CA VAL A 121 5.25 -1.87 13.06
C VAL A 121 5.96 -1.18 14.22
N ALA A 122 5.60 0.06 14.55
CA ALA A 122 6.17 0.77 15.71
C ALA A 122 5.90 0.00 17.03
N TRP A 123 4.68 -0.50 17.21
CA TRP A 123 4.31 -1.28 18.38
C TRP A 123 5.08 -2.61 18.43
N LEU A 124 5.20 -3.33 17.31
CA LEU A 124 6.02 -4.53 17.21
C LEU A 124 7.49 -4.24 17.57
N ALA A 125 8.01 -3.07 17.18
CA ALA A 125 9.34 -2.57 17.51
C ALA A 125 9.48 -2.02 18.93
N ARG A 126 8.47 -2.19 19.79
CA ARG A 126 8.46 -1.76 21.21
C ARG A 126 8.61 -0.25 21.42
N VAL A 127 8.15 0.55 20.45
CA VAL A 127 7.96 1.99 20.67
C VAL A 127 6.92 2.17 21.79
N PRO A 128 7.17 3.05 22.79
CA PRO A 128 6.20 3.38 23.84
C PRO A 128 4.88 3.88 23.25
N ASP A 129 3.76 3.62 23.92
CA ASP A 129 2.42 3.88 23.39
C ASP A 129 2.20 5.38 23.10
N GLU A 130 2.76 6.25 23.93
CA GLU A 130 2.78 7.71 23.79
C GLU A 130 3.60 8.21 22.59
N HIS A 131 4.50 7.38 22.05
CA HIS A 131 5.35 7.70 20.89
C HIS A 131 4.90 6.97 19.62
N LEU A 132 3.78 6.24 19.65
CA LEU A 132 3.27 5.58 18.45
C LEU A 132 2.84 6.62 17.39
N PRO A 133 3.10 6.35 16.10
CA PRO A 133 2.67 7.25 15.01
C PRO A 133 1.18 7.60 15.11
N PRO A 134 0.74 8.82 14.78
CA PRO A 134 -0.66 9.22 14.93
C PRO A 134 -1.62 8.37 14.08
N CYS A 135 -2.88 8.27 14.53
CA CYS A 135 -3.97 7.66 13.76
C CYS A 135 -4.53 8.65 12.74
N ASN A 136 -3.76 8.98 11.70
CA ASN A 136 -4.16 9.97 10.70
C ASN A 136 -3.95 9.46 9.26
N GLU A 137 -4.59 10.15 8.32
CA GLU A 137 -4.55 9.84 6.88
C GLU A 137 -3.36 10.50 6.17
N LEU A 138 -2.31 10.86 6.93
CA LEU A 138 -1.10 11.46 6.38
C LEU A 138 -0.30 10.41 5.60
N MET A 139 -0.12 10.61 4.30
CA MET A 139 0.66 9.72 3.43
C MET A 139 1.35 10.51 2.33
N ILE A 140 2.55 10.06 1.95
CA ILE A 140 3.26 10.55 0.78
C ILE A 140 3.94 9.38 0.07
N PHE A 141 3.97 9.41 -1.26
CA PHE A 141 4.94 8.63 -2.03
C PHE A 141 5.37 9.34 -3.30
N MET A 142 6.61 9.11 -3.71
CA MET A 142 7.19 9.59 -4.95
C MET A 142 6.85 8.61 -6.06
N TYR A 143 6.09 9.05 -7.05
CA TYR A 143 5.73 8.19 -8.19
C TYR A 143 6.49 8.54 -9.47
N LYS A 144 7.04 9.76 -9.55
CA LYS A 144 7.98 10.16 -10.59
C LYS A 144 9.16 10.90 -9.94
N PRO A 145 10.41 10.55 -10.26
CA PRO A 145 10.84 9.38 -11.02
C PRO A 145 10.52 8.08 -10.28
N SER A 146 10.20 7.02 -11.01
CA SER A 146 9.91 5.74 -10.36
C SER A 146 11.19 5.07 -9.87
N SER A 147 11.21 4.70 -8.59
CA SER A 147 12.22 3.83 -7.97
C SER A 147 11.89 2.34 -8.10
N ARG A 148 10.69 2.01 -8.61
CA ARG A 148 10.25 0.62 -8.80
C ARG A 148 10.83 0.06 -10.09
N GLY A 149 11.82 -0.83 -9.93
CA GLY A 149 12.61 -1.34 -11.04
C GLY A 149 13.55 -0.27 -11.60
N VAL A 150 14.18 -0.56 -12.73
CA VAL A 150 15.09 0.39 -13.37
C VAL A 150 14.43 1.05 -14.56
N LYS A 151 14.29 2.38 -14.48
CA LYS A 151 13.78 3.25 -15.54
C LYS A 151 14.89 4.14 -16.11
N LEU A 152 14.62 4.70 -17.29
CA LEU A 152 15.45 5.72 -17.91
C LEU A 152 14.59 6.94 -18.19
N TYR A 153 14.99 8.09 -17.68
CA TYR A 153 14.39 9.38 -17.99
C TYR A 153 15.39 10.24 -18.76
N ILE A 154 14.95 10.90 -19.82
CA ILE A 154 15.74 11.89 -20.58
C ILE A 154 14.91 13.15 -20.71
N HIS A 155 15.40 14.27 -20.16
CA HIS A 155 14.69 15.57 -20.13
C HIS A 155 13.21 15.40 -19.73
N ASP A 156 13.00 14.86 -18.52
CA ASP A 156 11.70 14.60 -17.90
C ASP A 156 10.82 13.49 -18.56
N LYS A 157 11.22 12.93 -19.70
CA LYS A 157 10.45 11.89 -20.41
C LYS A 157 10.94 10.49 -20.06
N GLU A 158 10.03 9.61 -19.64
CA GLU A 158 10.33 8.19 -19.46
C GLU A 158 10.55 7.53 -20.83
N ILE A 159 11.70 6.88 -21.01
CA ILE A 159 12.03 6.13 -22.22
C ILE A 159 11.61 4.68 -22.04
N LYS A 160 10.77 4.19 -22.97
CA LYS A 160 10.39 2.77 -22.99
C LYS A 160 11.60 1.91 -23.34
N THR A 161 11.98 1.01 -22.44
CA THR A 161 13.13 0.13 -22.61
C THR A 161 12.68 -1.23 -23.12
N ASN A 162 13.39 -1.77 -24.12
CA ASN A 162 13.22 -3.17 -24.53
C ASN A 162 13.87 -4.11 -23.51
N ARG A 163 13.68 -5.44 -23.68
CA ARG A 163 14.20 -6.45 -22.74
C ARG A 163 15.73 -6.38 -22.57
N PHE A 164 16.46 -6.12 -23.66
CA PHE A 164 17.91 -6.03 -23.64
C PHE A 164 18.39 -4.82 -22.84
N LEU A 165 17.88 -3.62 -23.17
CA LEU A 165 18.23 -2.39 -22.49
C LEU A 165 17.84 -2.43 -21.01
N ARG A 166 16.67 -3.00 -20.67
CA ARG A 166 16.26 -3.21 -19.28
C ARG A 166 17.23 -4.11 -18.51
N LYS A 167 17.75 -5.18 -19.15
CA LYS A 167 18.76 -6.06 -18.56
C LYS A 167 20.09 -5.30 -18.34
N ALA A 168 20.55 -4.54 -19.32
CA ALA A 168 21.75 -3.72 -19.19
C ALA A 168 21.60 -2.69 -18.05
N LEU A 169 20.48 -1.97 -18.01
CA LEU A 169 20.18 -0.99 -16.96
C LEU A 169 20.03 -1.64 -15.57
N SER A 170 19.53 -2.89 -15.50
CA SER A 170 19.43 -3.60 -14.22
C SER A 170 20.78 -3.87 -13.54
N ILE A 171 21.89 -3.86 -14.29
CA ILE A 171 23.25 -3.96 -13.72
C ILE A 171 23.57 -2.72 -12.88
N VAL A 172 23.08 -1.54 -13.28
CA VAL A 172 23.22 -0.30 -12.49
C VAL A 172 22.38 -0.37 -11.22
N GLY A 173 21.25 -1.08 -11.27
CA GLY A 173 20.35 -1.31 -10.14
C GLY A 173 19.62 -0.05 -9.66
N LYS A 174 19.66 1.05 -10.41
CA LYS A 174 19.01 2.33 -10.09
C LYS A 174 18.42 2.96 -11.35
N THR A 175 17.31 3.66 -11.18
CA THR A 175 16.74 4.51 -12.23
C THR A 175 17.74 5.58 -12.63
N ILE A 176 17.91 5.75 -13.94
CA ILE A 176 18.83 6.70 -14.56
C ILE A 176 18.06 7.91 -15.06
N ILE A 177 18.58 9.10 -14.80
CA ILE A 177 18.00 10.38 -15.18
C ILE A 177 19.06 11.18 -15.92
N ILE A 178 18.74 11.61 -17.14
CA ILE A 178 19.61 12.44 -17.98
C ILE A 178 18.94 13.82 -18.14
N GLY A 179 19.58 14.86 -17.63
CA GLY A 179 19.06 16.22 -17.62
C GLY A 179 17.95 16.47 -16.60
N ASP A 180 17.14 17.51 -16.85
CA ASP A 180 16.09 17.98 -15.95
C ASP A 180 15.01 16.92 -15.70
N ILE A 181 14.40 16.97 -14.51
CA ILE A 181 13.35 16.03 -14.09
C ILE A 181 12.35 16.71 -13.15
N THR A 182 11.08 16.37 -13.31
CA THR A 182 10.01 16.78 -12.41
C THR A 182 9.75 15.66 -11.41
N ILE A 183 9.99 15.94 -10.13
CA ILE A 183 9.61 15.09 -9.01
C ILE A 183 8.12 15.26 -8.77
N LYS A 184 7.34 14.18 -8.90
CA LYS A 184 5.89 14.19 -8.68
C LYS A 184 5.52 13.28 -7.53
N THR A 185 4.60 13.77 -6.70
CA THR A 185 4.22 13.13 -5.45
C THR A 185 2.73 12.85 -5.41
N TYR A 186 2.38 11.74 -4.76
CA TYR A 186 1.01 11.50 -4.32
C TYR A 186 0.93 11.77 -2.83
N VAL A 187 -0.05 12.56 -2.42
CA VAL A 187 -0.17 13.07 -1.05
C VAL A 187 -1.60 12.93 -0.57
N GLU A 188 -1.76 12.46 0.66
CA GLU A 188 -3.01 12.50 1.41
C GLU A 188 -2.74 13.12 2.80
N GLY A 189 -3.70 13.88 3.32
CA GLY A 189 -3.63 14.43 4.67
C GLY A 189 -2.58 15.52 4.92
N SER A 190 -2.02 16.13 3.86
CA SER A 190 -1.04 17.24 3.97
C SER A 190 -1.36 18.40 3.04
N LYS A 191 -0.95 19.59 3.46
CA LYS A 191 -0.98 20.85 2.68
C LYS A 191 0.41 21.41 2.40
N LYS A 192 1.48 20.76 2.90
CA LYS A 192 2.87 21.21 2.78
C LYS A 192 3.77 20.02 2.50
N ILE A 193 4.54 20.11 1.42
CA ILE A 193 5.54 19.12 1.04
C ILE A 193 6.91 19.77 0.95
N GLU A 194 7.88 19.16 1.58
CA GLU A 194 9.28 19.55 1.50
C GLU A 194 10.03 18.57 0.61
N PHE A 195 10.86 19.09 -0.29
CA PHE A 195 11.66 18.32 -1.22
C PHE A 195 13.14 18.52 -0.92
N TYR A 196 13.85 17.41 -0.79
CA TYR A 196 15.25 17.35 -0.41
C TYR A 196 16.08 16.69 -1.52
N PHE A 197 17.29 17.19 -1.72
CA PHE A 197 18.33 16.60 -2.57
C PHE A 197 19.58 16.40 -1.73
N ASP A 198 20.02 15.15 -1.57
CA ASP A 198 21.13 14.76 -0.68
C ASP A 198 21.00 15.40 0.71
N ASN A 199 19.85 15.18 1.34
CA ASN A 199 19.49 15.71 2.67
C ASN A 199 19.44 17.25 2.77
N THR A 200 19.62 17.98 1.67
CA THR A 200 19.48 19.44 1.63
C THR A 200 18.08 19.82 1.18
N LEU A 201 17.35 20.61 1.97
CA LEU A 201 16.05 21.17 1.57
C LEU A 201 16.23 22.07 0.34
N LYS A 202 15.50 21.79 -0.74
CA LYS A 202 15.59 22.54 -2.00
C LYS A 202 14.30 23.27 -2.36
N TYR A 203 13.15 22.72 -1.99
CA TYR A 203 11.87 23.30 -2.36
C TYR A 203 10.80 22.95 -1.33
N ILE A 204 9.87 23.88 -1.12
CA ILE A 204 8.66 23.68 -0.32
C ILE A 204 7.48 23.98 -1.23
N ASP A 205 6.57 23.02 -1.35
CA ASP A 205 5.35 23.16 -2.10
C ASP A 205 4.14 23.19 -1.16
N THR A 206 3.30 24.22 -1.30
CA THR A 206 2.09 24.42 -0.51
C THR A 206 0.82 24.40 -1.36
N SER A 207 0.93 24.12 -2.66
CA SER A 207 -0.18 24.22 -3.61
C SER A 207 -0.23 22.98 -4.49
N ALA A 208 -1.27 22.15 -4.31
CA ALA A 208 -1.45 20.98 -5.15
C ALA A 208 -1.63 21.37 -6.65
N PRO A 209 -1.10 20.59 -7.61
CA PRO A 209 -0.36 19.33 -7.43
C PRO A 209 1.06 19.55 -6.89
N PHE A 210 1.45 18.76 -5.88
CA PHE A 210 2.74 18.91 -5.22
C PHE A 210 3.88 18.32 -6.06
N GLU A 211 4.64 19.19 -6.72
CA GLU A 211 5.66 18.82 -7.68
C GLU A 211 6.89 19.74 -7.59
N TRP A 212 8.08 19.18 -7.86
CA TRP A 212 9.32 19.95 -7.88
C TRP A 212 10.06 19.75 -9.20
N ASN A 213 10.27 20.83 -9.94
CA ASN A 213 11.10 20.82 -11.15
C ASN A 213 12.59 20.96 -10.76
N LEU A 214 13.31 19.84 -10.81
CA LEU A 214 14.75 19.78 -10.56
C LEU A 214 15.51 20.03 -11.86
N LYS A 215 16.15 21.20 -11.95
CA LYS A 215 16.92 21.64 -13.10
C LYS A 215 18.41 21.46 -12.87
N ASN A 216 19.13 21.07 -13.92
CA ASN A 216 20.58 20.88 -13.92
C ASN A 216 21.10 20.13 -12.68
N PRO A 217 20.54 18.94 -12.35
CA PRO A 217 21.00 18.18 -11.20
C PRO A 217 22.49 17.80 -11.37
N PRO A 218 23.29 17.84 -10.27
CA PRO A 218 24.65 17.30 -10.30
C PRO A 218 24.67 15.86 -10.80
N LYS A 219 25.73 15.51 -11.53
CA LYS A 219 25.95 14.14 -12.00
C LYS A 219 26.41 13.27 -10.84
N GLY A 220 25.92 12.03 -10.80
CA GLY A 220 26.28 11.07 -9.78
C GLY A 220 25.07 10.37 -9.18
N LYS A 221 25.34 9.60 -8.12
CA LYS A 221 24.29 8.96 -7.32
C LYS A 221 23.80 9.98 -6.31
N HIS A 222 22.51 10.28 -6.36
CA HIS A 222 21.90 11.26 -5.48
C HIS A 222 20.58 10.74 -4.91
N ARG A 223 20.28 11.15 -3.69
CA ARG A 223 19.04 10.78 -2.99
C ARG A 223 18.05 11.92 -3.07
N ILE A 224 16.83 11.62 -3.52
CA ILE A 224 15.68 12.51 -3.41
C ILE A 224 14.83 12.04 -2.26
N GLU A 225 14.49 12.94 -1.35
CA GLU A 225 13.58 12.68 -0.23
C GLU A 225 12.45 13.71 -0.26
N ILE A 226 11.24 13.26 0.03
CA ILE A 226 10.05 14.11 0.14
C ILE A 226 9.43 13.92 1.52
N LYS A 227 8.99 15.01 2.14
CA LYS A 227 8.35 15.00 3.47
C LYS A 227 7.01 15.70 3.41
N ALA A 228 5.96 15.03 3.90
CA ALA A 228 4.65 15.62 4.13
C ALA A 228 4.40 15.82 5.61
N TYR A 229 3.73 16.92 5.96
CA TYR A 229 3.42 17.27 7.35
C TYR A 229 1.91 17.39 7.55
N ASP A 230 1.42 16.92 8.68
CA ASP A 230 0.08 17.26 9.15
C ASP A 230 0.08 18.63 9.87
N GLU A 231 -1.10 19.04 10.34
CA GLU A 231 -1.30 20.30 11.07
C GLU A 231 -0.65 20.34 12.46
N TYR A 232 -0.29 19.19 13.02
CA TYR A 232 0.35 19.06 14.33
C TYR A 232 1.88 18.95 14.23
N GLY A 233 2.43 19.00 13.03
CA GLY A 233 3.86 18.86 12.77
C GLY A 233 4.37 17.42 12.72
N ASN A 234 3.49 16.41 12.79
CA ASN A 234 3.90 15.03 12.48
C ASN A 234 4.20 14.93 11.00
N PHE A 235 5.15 14.07 10.64
CA PHE A 235 5.54 13.91 9.25
C PHE A 235 5.63 12.45 8.82
N VAL A 236 5.47 12.28 7.51
CA VAL A 236 5.81 11.06 6.78
C VAL A 236 6.75 11.43 5.66
N TRP A 237 7.52 10.46 5.19
CA TRP A 237 8.50 10.70 4.15
C TRP A 237 8.61 9.50 3.22
N ASP A 238 9.07 9.77 2.01
CA ASP A 238 9.50 8.77 1.04
C ASP A 238 10.82 9.23 0.42
N SER A 239 11.65 8.31 -0.01
CA SER A 239 12.92 8.64 -0.65
C SER A 239 13.37 7.57 -1.63
N ALA A 240 14.14 7.97 -2.63
CA ALA A 240 14.82 7.04 -3.51
C ALA A 240 16.16 7.58 -4.01
N ASP A 241 17.05 6.64 -4.32
CA ASP A 241 18.34 6.93 -4.94
C ASP A 241 18.24 6.81 -6.46
N PHE A 242 18.76 7.83 -7.15
CA PHE A 242 18.82 7.87 -8.61
C PHE A 242 20.24 8.09 -9.09
N LEU A 243 20.52 7.65 -10.32
CA LEU A 243 21.76 7.97 -11.02
C LEU A 243 21.48 9.11 -12.02
N PHE A 244 22.08 10.27 -11.78
CA PHE A 244 22.01 11.43 -12.66
C PHE A 244 23.23 11.47 -13.59
N LEU A 245 23.02 11.63 -14.90
CA LEU A 245 24.06 11.66 -15.94
C LEU A 245 24.02 12.92 -16.80
#